data_AF-A0A354T6H3-F1
#
_entry.id   AF-A0A354T6H3-F1
#
_cell.length_a   1.000
_cell.length_b   1.000
_cell.length_c   1.000
_cell.angle_alpha   90.00
_cell.angle_beta   90.00
_cell.angle_gamma   90.00
#
_symmetry.space_group_name_H-M   'P 1'
#
loop_
_entity.id
_entity.type
_entity.pdbx_description
1 polymer ?
#
loop_
_entity_poly.entity_id
_entity_poly.type
_entity_poly.pdbx_seq_one_letter_code
_entity_poly.pdbx_strand_id
1 'polypeptide(L)'
;MKLSSTLPALILPLLLAACGSVEMAPSNAPSIVVSQDEERECGQGRILFPAGEYKAEVASAEGTYYKAPKRLRTLGVLIGRSEDGGIFVSNAAGNPQAVWFGDPKDEIDESPGTLFGAIGLSAPKLWPYKPRIPFSLKK
;
A
#
# COMPACT_ATOMS: atom_id res chain seq x y z
N MET A 1 -27.33 34.78 -46.06
CA MET A 1 -26.71 35.05 -44.74
C MET A 1 -27.13 33.94 -43.78
N LYS A 2 -26.18 33.51 -42.96
CA LYS A 2 -26.19 32.32 -42.09
C LYS A 2 -27.23 32.41 -40.96
N LEU A 3 -27.83 31.28 -40.59
CA LEU A 3 -28.25 30.99 -39.22
C LEU A 3 -28.18 29.46 -39.02
N SER A 4 -27.13 29.05 -38.32
CA SER A 4 -26.80 27.68 -37.98
C SER A 4 -27.36 27.37 -36.59
N SER A 5 -28.06 26.25 -36.40
CA SER A 5 -28.19 25.57 -35.10
C SER A 5 -28.89 24.23 -35.29
N THR A 6 -28.22 23.13 -34.96
CA THR A 6 -28.62 22.15 -33.92
C THR A 6 -27.61 21.00 -33.90
N LEU A 7 -26.90 20.90 -32.79
CA LEU A 7 -26.06 19.77 -32.37
C LEU A 7 -26.95 18.53 -32.13
N PRO A 8 -26.48 17.31 -32.42
CA PRO A 8 -26.35 16.40 -31.29
C PRO A 8 -25.07 15.56 -31.31
N ALA A 9 -24.43 15.54 -30.14
CA ALA A 9 -23.78 14.42 -29.48
C ALA A 9 -23.34 13.21 -30.34
N LEU A 10 -22.03 13.05 -30.50
CA LEU A 10 -21.41 11.74 -30.39
C LEU A 10 -20.07 11.87 -29.65
N ILE A 11 -20.17 12.07 -28.34
CA ILE A 11 -19.07 11.84 -27.40
C ILE A 11 -19.04 10.32 -27.23
N LEU A 12 -18.25 9.61 -28.03
CA LEU A 12 -17.87 8.24 -27.72
C LEU A 12 -16.59 8.30 -26.88
N PRO A 13 -16.63 7.78 -25.64
CA PRO A 13 -15.66 8.10 -24.62
C PRO A 13 -14.31 7.45 -24.90
N LEU A 14 -13.27 8.16 -24.46
CA LEU A 14 -11.94 7.62 -24.21
C LEU A 14 -12.07 6.29 -23.45
N LEU A 15 -11.78 5.18 -24.12
CA LEU A 15 -11.30 3.97 -23.46
C LEU A 15 -9.90 4.31 -22.94
N LEU A 16 -9.86 5.00 -21.79
CA LEU A 16 -8.65 5.16 -21.02
C LEU A 16 -8.13 3.75 -20.73
N ALA A 17 -6.94 3.49 -21.25
CA ALA A 17 -6.07 2.44 -20.77
C ALA A 17 -6.09 2.47 -19.24
N ALA A 18 -6.62 1.41 -18.63
CA ALA A 18 -6.43 1.13 -17.21
C ALA A 18 -4.96 0.76 -17.02
N CYS A 19 -4.07 1.76 -17.12
CA CYS A 19 -2.77 1.71 -16.46
C CYS A 19 -3.08 1.52 -14.98
N GLY A 20 -2.51 0.50 -14.35
CA GLY A 20 -2.66 0.21 -12.92
C GLY A 20 -2.18 1.37 -12.06
N SER A 21 -2.99 2.40 -11.94
CA SER A 21 -2.73 3.56 -11.11
C SER A 21 -2.86 3.12 -9.67
N VAL A 22 -1.80 3.40 -8.93
CA VAL A 22 -1.79 3.29 -7.49
C VAL A 22 -2.18 4.68 -6.98
N GLU A 23 -3.22 4.77 -6.15
CA GLU A 23 -3.77 6.04 -5.67
C GLU A 23 -3.67 6.12 -4.15
N MET A 24 -3.52 7.34 -3.62
CA MET A 24 -3.60 7.54 -2.18
C MET A 24 -4.95 7.02 -1.66
N ALA A 25 -4.92 6.26 -0.56
CA ALA A 25 -6.14 5.82 0.07
C ALA A 25 -6.95 7.06 0.50
N PRO A 26 -8.29 7.04 0.33
CA PRO A 26 -9.11 8.16 0.78
C PRO A 26 -8.96 8.34 2.29
N SER A 27 -9.09 9.57 2.79
CA SER A 27 -8.85 9.89 4.20
C SER A 27 -9.77 9.17 5.19
N ASN A 28 -10.87 8.59 4.71
CA ASN A 28 -11.82 7.77 5.45
C ASN A 28 -11.67 6.26 5.19
N ALA A 29 -10.58 5.83 4.56
CA ALA A 29 -10.33 4.41 4.33
C ALA A 29 -10.22 3.66 5.67
N PRO A 30 -10.89 2.50 5.81
CA PRO A 30 -10.83 1.73 7.05
C PRO A 30 -9.40 1.28 7.29
N SER A 31 -8.96 1.37 8.54
CA SER A 31 -7.66 0.86 8.99
C SER A 31 -7.77 -0.61 9.41
N ILE A 32 -6.66 -1.32 9.49
CA ILE A 32 -6.62 -2.66 10.09
C ILE A 32 -5.94 -2.60 11.45
N VAL A 33 -6.38 -3.44 12.38
CA VAL A 33 -5.79 -3.55 13.72
C VAL A 33 -5.22 -4.94 13.89
N VAL A 34 -3.92 -5.01 14.15
CA VAL A 34 -3.22 -6.24 14.52
C VAL A 34 -3.12 -6.27 16.05
N SER A 35 -3.63 -7.33 16.68
CA SER A 35 -3.82 -7.38 18.13
C SER A 35 -2.55 -7.61 18.94
N GLN A 36 -1.53 -8.21 18.33
CA GLN A 36 -0.25 -8.55 18.97
C GLN A 36 0.87 -8.48 17.95
N ASP A 37 2.12 -8.47 18.42
CA ASP A 37 3.26 -8.54 17.53
C ASP A 37 3.25 -9.89 16.80
N GLU A 38 3.43 -9.87 15.48
CA GLU A 38 3.36 -11.06 14.63
C GLU A 38 4.66 -11.23 13.87
N GLU A 39 5.14 -12.47 13.76
CA GLU A 39 6.37 -12.78 13.04
C GLU A 39 6.04 -13.56 11.77
N ARG A 40 6.58 -13.16 10.61
CA ARG A 40 6.46 -13.95 9.39
C ARG A 40 7.78 -14.06 8.67
N GLU A 41 8.01 -15.25 8.11
CA GLU A 41 9.06 -15.44 7.12
C GLU A 41 8.54 -15.00 5.76
N CYS A 42 9.26 -14.06 5.16
CA CYS A 42 9.08 -13.62 3.78
C CYS A 42 10.42 -13.75 3.05
N GLY A 43 10.46 -13.57 1.74
CA GLY A 43 11.69 -13.79 0.96
C GLY A 43 12.92 -12.99 1.41
N GLN A 44 12.77 -11.92 2.20
CA GLN A 44 13.87 -11.13 2.79
C GLN A 44 14.33 -11.60 4.17
N GLY A 45 13.69 -12.62 4.73
CA GLY A 45 13.97 -13.12 6.07
C GLY A 45 12.75 -13.03 6.97
N ARG A 46 13.02 -12.98 8.27
CA ARG A 46 12.00 -13.04 9.31
C ARG A 46 11.64 -11.63 9.73
N ILE A 47 10.39 -11.23 9.53
CA ILE A 47 9.92 -9.86 9.79
C ILE A 47 8.99 -9.86 11.01
N LEU A 48 9.23 -8.92 11.92
CA LEU A 48 8.34 -8.61 13.04
C LEU A 48 7.41 -7.45 12.66
N PHE A 49 6.12 -7.74 12.69
CA PHE A 49 5.02 -6.81 12.47
C PHE A 49 4.51 -6.36 13.84
N PRO A 50 4.61 -5.07 14.20
CA PRO A 50 4.20 -4.58 15.50
C PRO A 50 2.68 -4.56 15.66
N ALA A 51 2.18 -4.85 16.85
CA ALA A 51 0.78 -4.66 17.20
C ALA A 51 0.36 -3.19 17.02
N GLY A 52 -0.91 -2.99 16.67
CA GLY A 52 -1.54 -1.67 16.62
C GLY A 52 -2.35 -1.43 15.35
N GLU A 53 -2.67 -0.15 15.14
CA GLU A 53 -3.47 0.31 14.02
C GLU A 53 -2.58 0.59 12.81
N TYR A 54 -2.83 -0.15 11.73
CA TYR A 54 -2.20 0.09 10.44
C TYR A 54 -3.15 0.90 9.58
N LYS A 55 -2.69 2.09 9.19
CA LYS A 55 -3.50 3.03 8.41
C LYS A 55 -3.42 2.68 6.93
N ALA A 56 -4.57 2.66 6.26
CA ALA A 56 -4.59 2.57 4.81
C ALA A 56 -3.90 3.81 4.23
N GLU A 57 -2.85 3.58 3.47
CA GLU A 57 -2.04 4.67 2.90
C GLU A 57 -2.31 4.80 1.41
N VAL A 58 -2.47 3.66 0.75
CA VAL A 58 -2.52 3.55 -0.70
C VAL A 58 -3.48 2.42 -1.08
N ALA A 59 -4.28 2.66 -2.11
CA ALA A 59 -5.15 1.66 -2.72
C ALA A 59 -4.77 1.46 -4.19
N SER A 60 -4.77 0.21 -4.64
CA SER A 60 -4.68 -0.16 -6.06
C SER A 60 -5.84 -1.10 -6.41
N ALA A 61 -5.97 -1.39 -7.70
CA ALA A 61 -6.90 -2.42 -8.16
C ALA A 61 -6.63 -3.80 -7.51
N GLU A 62 -5.37 -4.12 -7.19
CA GLU A 62 -4.98 -5.42 -6.64
C GLU A 62 -5.16 -5.53 -5.13
N GLY A 63 -5.22 -4.42 -4.40
CA GLY A 63 -5.32 -4.43 -2.94
C GLY A 63 -5.05 -3.08 -2.28
N THR A 64 -4.91 -3.12 -0.95
CA THR A 64 -4.65 -1.95 -0.12
C THR A 64 -3.34 -2.11 0.64
N TYR A 65 -2.54 -1.05 0.68
CA TYR A 65 -1.31 -0.95 1.43
C TYR A 65 -1.60 -0.27 2.76
N TYR A 66 -1.37 -1.02 3.84
CA TYR A 66 -1.56 -0.56 5.21
C TYR A 66 -0.20 -0.30 5.85
N LYS A 67 0.04 0.93 6.28
CA LYS A 67 1.30 1.34 6.93
C LYS A 67 1.33 0.90 8.37
N ALA A 68 2.45 0.31 8.81
CA ALA A 68 2.62 -0.12 10.19
C ALA A 68 2.66 1.07 11.18
N PRO A 69 2.16 0.88 12.43
CA PRO A 69 2.19 1.91 13.46
C PRO A 69 3.61 2.23 13.94
N LYS A 70 4.55 1.29 13.74
CA LYS A 70 5.98 1.43 14.00
C LYS A 70 6.73 0.76 12.84
N ARG A 71 8.00 1.15 12.65
CA ARG A 71 8.87 0.50 11.66
C ARG A 71 8.92 -1.01 11.86
N LEU A 72 8.88 -1.75 10.75
CA LEU A 72 9.04 -3.19 10.73
C LEU A 72 10.47 -3.54 11.16
N ARG A 73 10.67 -4.72 11.75
CA ARG A 73 12.01 -5.19 12.13
C ARG A 73 12.34 -6.49 11.42
N THR A 74 13.52 -6.53 10.80
CA THR A 74 14.08 -7.75 10.24
C THR A 74 14.91 -8.47 11.30
N LEU A 75 14.47 -9.66 11.69
CA LEU A 75 15.09 -10.52 12.69
C LEU A 75 16.17 -11.40 12.04
N GLY A 76 17.31 -11.58 12.71
CA GLY A 76 18.37 -12.52 12.31
C GLY A 76 19.53 -11.93 11.51
N VAL A 77 19.50 -10.64 11.15
CA VAL A 77 20.70 -9.91 10.70
C VAL A 77 21.36 -9.30 11.94
N LEU A 78 22.69 -9.41 12.07
CA LEU A 78 23.50 -8.91 13.21
C LEU A 78 23.28 -7.42 13.56
N ILE A 79 22.63 -6.68 12.66
CA ILE A 79 22.11 -5.33 12.86
C ILE A 79 20.65 -5.39 12.43
N GLY A 80 19.72 -5.46 13.39
CA GLY A 80 18.28 -5.49 13.12
C GLY A 80 17.87 -4.23 12.36
N ARG A 81 17.67 -4.34 11.04
CA ARG A 81 17.24 -3.21 10.22
C ARG A 81 15.79 -2.91 10.57
N SER A 82 15.53 -1.63 10.87
CA SER A 82 14.18 -1.15 11.12
C SER A 82 13.76 -0.29 9.93
N GLU A 83 12.75 -0.75 9.21
CA GLU A 83 12.35 -0.19 7.91
C GLU A 83 10.91 0.33 7.97
N ASP A 84 10.66 1.44 7.29
CA ASP A 84 9.28 1.88 7.05
C ASP A 84 8.60 0.88 6.09
N GLY A 85 7.34 0.58 6.34
CA GLY A 85 6.62 -0.45 5.58
C GLY A 85 5.31 -0.84 6.23
N GLY A 86 4.75 -1.96 5.78
CA GLY A 86 3.56 -2.52 6.39
C GLY A 86 3.00 -3.73 5.66
N ILE A 87 1.68 -3.87 5.73
CA ILE A 87 0.96 -5.04 5.21
C ILE A 87 0.22 -4.63 3.93
N PHE A 88 0.44 -5.37 2.86
CA PHE A 88 -0.41 -5.34 1.69
C PHE A 88 -1.49 -6.42 1.84
N VAL A 89 -2.75 -6.04 1.65
CA VAL A 89 -3.89 -6.97 1.64
C VAL A 89 -4.50 -6.96 0.25
N SER A 90 -4.43 -8.10 -0.44
CA SER A 90 -4.99 -8.22 -1.79
C SER A 90 -6.52 -8.34 -1.79
N ASN A 91 -7.14 -7.81 -2.85
CA ASN A 91 -8.55 -7.99 -3.19
C ASN A 91 -8.86 -9.39 -3.77
N ALA A 92 -7.84 -10.21 -4.05
CA ALA A 92 -8.03 -11.56 -4.58
C ALA A 92 -8.67 -12.51 -3.56
N ALA A 93 -9.32 -13.56 -4.06
CA ALA A 93 -9.98 -14.57 -3.23
C ALA A 93 -9.03 -15.15 -2.16
N GLY A 94 -9.48 -15.19 -0.90
CA GLY A 94 -8.66 -15.62 0.22
C GLY A 94 -7.77 -14.52 0.83
N ASN A 95 -7.84 -13.29 0.32
CA ASN A 95 -7.12 -12.10 0.80
C ASN A 95 -5.64 -12.40 1.10
N PRO A 96 -4.85 -12.83 0.10
CA PRO A 96 -3.43 -13.08 0.31
C PRO A 96 -2.74 -11.80 0.79
N GLN A 97 -1.73 -11.99 1.63
CA GLN A 97 -0.99 -10.89 2.25
C GLN A 97 0.47 -10.93 1.86
N ALA A 98 1.08 -9.76 1.80
CA ALA A 98 2.49 -9.56 1.56
C ALA A 98 3.01 -8.42 2.42
N VAL A 99 4.29 -8.44 2.72
CA VAL A 99 4.97 -7.26 3.29
C VAL A 99 5.47 -6.39 2.16
N TRP A 100 5.32 -5.08 2.35
CA TRP A 100 5.95 -4.08 1.53
C TRP A 100 6.85 -3.23 2.42
N PHE A 101 7.94 -2.75 1.85
CA PHE A 101 8.84 -1.81 2.49
C PHE A 101 8.78 -0.51 1.69
N GLY A 102 8.73 0.61 2.40
CA GLY A 102 8.88 1.92 1.77
C GLY A 102 10.30 2.07 1.23
N ASP A 103 10.48 3.01 0.29
CA ASP A 103 11.82 3.28 -0.22
C ASP A 103 12.76 3.63 0.95
N PRO A 104 13.97 3.04 0.99
CA PRO A 104 14.97 3.45 1.95
C PRO A 104 15.30 4.91 1.63
N LYS A 105 14.82 5.82 2.48
CA LYS A 105 15.32 7.19 2.49
C LYS A 105 16.83 7.11 2.73
N ASP A 106 17.63 7.31 1.69
CA ASP A 106 18.90 7.98 1.89
C ASP A 106 18.56 9.27 2.65
N GLU A 107 19.26 9.51 3.75
CA GLU A 107 19.00 10.53 4.77
C GLU A 107 19.12 11.97 4.21
N ILE A 108 18.31 12.38 3.23
CA ILE A 108 18.27 13.75 2.71
C ILE A 108 16.83 14.04 2.25
N ASP A 109 15.92 14.22 3.21
CA ASP A 109 14.95 15.33 3.26
C ASP A 109 13.80 15.00 4.26
N GLU A 110 13.50 15.98 5.11
CA GLU A 110 12.46 15.96 6.13
C GLU A 110 11.03 16.07 5.53
N SER A 111 10.68 15.22 4.57
CA SER A 111 9.28 15.08 4.13
C SER A 111 8.58 13.94 4.87
N PRO A 112 7.38 14.13 5.45
CA PRO A 112 6.68 13.10 6.22
C PRO A 112 6.45 11.86 5.34
N GLY A 113 7.08 10.76 5.76
CA GLY A 113 7.29 9.56 4.94
C GLY A 113 5.99 8.88 4.54
N THR A 114 5.47 9.22 3.36
CA THR A 114 4.45 8.43 2.68
C THR A 114 5.07 7.56 1.59
N LEU A 115 4.39 6.48 1.20
CA LEU A 115 4.65 5.62 0.03
C LEU A 115 4.93 6.41 -1.26
N PHE A 116 4.56 7.70 -1.29
CA PHE A 116 4.63 8.59 -2.45
C PHE A 116 5.50 9.84 -2.23
N GLY A 117 6.47 9.81 -1.30
CA GLY A 117 7.44 10.89 -1.15
C GLY A 117 8.25 11.23 -2.41
N ALA A 118 8.20 10.39 -3.45
CA ALA A 118 8.82 10.62 -4.74
C ALA A 118 7.77 10.68 -5.87
N ILE A 119 7.79 11.77 -6.63
CA ILE A 119 7.09 11.94 -7.90
C ILE A 119 7.54 10.81 -8.85
N GLY A 120 6.68 9.82 -9.15
CA GLY A 120 6.96 8.83 -10.20
C GLY A 120 6.71 7.35 -9.88
N LEU A 121 5.52 7.02 -9.36
CA LEU A 121 4.74 5.78 -9.57
C LEU A 121 5.49 4.48 -9.94
N SER A 122 5.97 3.75 -8.94
CA SER A 122 6.02 2.28 -9.01
C SER A 122 5.50 1.70 -7.69
N ALA A 123 4.63 0.68 -7.77
CA ALA A 123 4.17 -0.02 -6.58
C ALA A 123 5.38 -0.64 -5.86
N PRO A 124 5.46 -0.56 -4.52
CA PRO A 124 6.60 -1.12 -3.80
C PRO A 124 6.65 -2.64 -4.02
N LYS A 125 7.86 -3.19 -3.97
CA LYS A 125 8.05 -4.63 -4.10
C LYS A 125 7.30 -5.36 -2.96
N LEU A 126 6.48 -6.34 -3.35
CA LEU A 126 5.72 -7.18 -2.42
C LEU A 126 6.45 -8.49 -2.13
N TRP A 127 6.53 -8.84 -0.84
CA TRP A 127 7.07 -10.12 -0.38
C TRP A 127 5.96 -10.92 0.29
N PRO A 128 5.36 -11.89 -0.42
CA PRO A 128 4.30 -12.73 0.12
C PRO A 128 4.76 -13.51 1.33
N TYR A 129 3.84 -13.77 2.26
CA TYR A 129 4.10 -14.61 3.41
C TYR A 129 2.88 -15.47 3.76
N LYS A 130 3.13 -16.56 4.50
CA LYS A 130 2.13 -17.42 5.11
C LYS A 130 2.60 -17.84 6.51
N PRO A 131 1.69 -18.08 7.47
CA PRO A 131 0.25 -17.84 7.39
C PRO A 131 -0.10 -16.35 7.35
N ARG A 132 -1.36 -15.99 7.11
CA ARG A 132 -1.81 -14.59 7.16
C ARG A 132 -1.67 -14.02 8.58
N ILE A 133 -1.46 -12.72 8.70
CA ILE A 133 -1.59 -11.99 9.95
C ILE A 133 -3.07 -11.76 10.22
N PRO A 134 -3.59 -12.21 11.38
CA PRO A 134 -4.95 -11.90 11.80
C PRO A 134 -5.09 -10.39 12.05
N PHE A 135 -6.18 -9.80 11.56
CA PHE A 135 -6.49 -8.40 11.83
C PHE A 135 -8.01 -8.19 11.91
N SER A 136 -8.42 -7.09 12.54
CA SER A 136 -9.80 -6.58 12.51
C SER A 136 -9.86 -5.26 11.76
N LEU A 137 -10.95 -5.01 11.03
CA LEU A 137 -11.19 -3.70 10.41
C LEU A 137 -11.67 -2.68 11.44
N LYS A 138 -11.07 -1.50 11.41
CA LYS A 138 -11.51 -0.32 12.16
C LYS A 138 -12.04 0.70 11.16
N LYS A 139 -13.33 1.01 11.28
CA LYS A 139 -14.03 2.00 10.46
C LYS A 139 -13.81 3.41 10.99
#